data_AF-A0A965L6Y9-F1
#
_entry.id   AF-A0A965L6Y9-F1
#
_cell.length_a   1.000
_cell.length_b   1.000
_cell.length_c   1.000
_cell.angle_alpha   90.00
_cell.angle_beta   90.00
_cell.angle_gamma   90.00
#
_symmetry.space_group_name_H-M   'P 1'
#
loop_
_entity.id
_entity.type
_entity.pdbx_description
1 polymer ?
#
loop_
_entity_poly.entity_id
_entity_poly.type
_entity_poly.pdbx_seq_one_letter_code
_entity_poly.pdbx_strand_id
1 'polypeptide(L)'
;TDYVAEKAESTSGWQFPVGDEAHELGYPTMFNDMFDSYEKGVQPRETFYDGYVVNAIVDAAYKSAKTKLWEPVNLPVWRGQTGVQKPSVFQEYDAEHWFIKDEILPNGDKKVILKHKKTGEISEKETWKK
;
A
#
# COMPACT_ATOMS: atom_id res chain seq x y z
N THR A 1 -8.14 -32.66 -21.11
CA THR A 1 -8.80 -32.78 -19.79
C THR A 1 -7.92 -31.98 -18.86
N ASP A 2 -8.04 -30.65 -18.92
CA ASP A 2 -7.09 -29.73 -18.29
C ASP A 2 -7.77 -29.06 -17.10
N TYR A 3 -7.12 -29.15 -15.93
CA TYR A 3 -7.51 -28.45 -14.72
C TYR A 3 -6.74 -27.14 -14.64
N VAL A 4 -7.44 -26.05 -14.35
CA VAL A 4 -6.92 -24.68 -14.29
C VAL A 4 -6.49 -24.36 -12.85
N ALA A 5 -5.33 -23.71 -12.71
CA ALA A 5 -4.90 -23.03 -11.48
C ALA A 5 -4.87 -21.52 -11.73
N GLU A 6 -5.51 -20.73 -10.86
CA GLU A 6 -5.91 -19.35 -11.17
C GLU A 6 -4.75 -18.32 -11.17
N LYS A 7 -3.59 -18.67 -10.60
CA LYS A 7 -2.41 -17.78 -10.48
C LYS A 7 -1.07 -18.51 -10.65
N ALA A 8 -0.99 -19.46 -11.58
CA ALA A 8 0.27 -20.10 -11.95
C ALA A 8 0.59 -19.81 -13.44
N GLU A 9 1.84 -19.51 -13.76
CA GLU A 9 2.33 -19.51 -15.16
C GLU A 9 2.42 -20.93 -15.75
N SER A 10 2.16 -21.97 -14.95
CA SER A 10 2.16 -23.38 -15.35
C SER A 10 0.73 -23.93 -15.38
N THR A 11 0.40 -24.64 -16.45
CA THR A 11 -0.88 -25.32 -16.66
C THR A 11 -0.95 -26.73 -16.04
N SER A 12 0.04 -27.11 -15.21
CA SER A 12 0.10 -28.45 -14.60
C SER A 12 0.37 -28.40 -13.09
N GLY A 13 -0.45 -29.11 -12.31
CA GLY A 13 -0.35 -29.22 -10.85
C GLY A 13 -1.64 -29.71 -10.18
N TRP A 14 -1.55 -30.08 -8.90
CA TRP A 14 -2.70 -30.37 -8.04
C TRP A 14 -2.93 -29.18 -7.10
N GLN A 15 -4.08 -28.53 -7.21
CA GLN A 15 -4.54 -27.53 -6.25
C GLN A 15 -5.68 -28.17 -5.45
N PHE A 16 -5.55 -28.22 -4.12
CA PHE A 16 -6.70 -28.52 -3.27
C PHE A 16 -7.63 -27.31 -3.33
N PRO A 17 -8.86 -27.44 -3.84
CA PRO A 17 -9.79 -26.31 -3.89
C PRO A 17 -10.10 -25.86 -2.47
N VAL A 18 -9.95 -24.57 -2.22
CA VAL A 18 -10.35 -23.96 -0.96
C VAL A 18 -11.87 -23.84 -1.01
N GLY A 19 -12.57 -24.73 -0.31
CA GLY A 19 -14.02 -24.86 -0.40
C GLY A 19 -14.79 -23.60 0.04
N ASP A 20 -14.24 -22.84 0.98
CA ASP A 20 -14.74 -21.53 1.41
C ASP A 20 -13.59 -20.52 1.46
N GLU A 21 -13.16 -20.08 0.28
CA GLU A 21 -12.06 -19.13 0.10
C GLU A 21 -12.26 -17.84 0.92
N ALA A 22 -13.50 -17.35 1.02
CA ALA A 22 -13.80 -16.12 1.75
C ALA A 22 -13.52 -16.25 3.25
N HIS A 23 -13.79 -17.41 3.84
CA HIS A 23 -13.48 -17.69 5.25
C HIS A 23 -12.01 -18.05 5.44
N GLU A 24 -11.46 -18.89 4.58
CA GLU A 24 -10.10 -19.44 4.67
C GLU A 24 -9.01 -18.38 4.45
N LEU A 25 -9.27 -17.36 3.63
CA LEU A 25 -8.34 -16.23 3.46
C LEU A 25 -8.35 -15.25 4.65
N GLY A 26 -9.40 -15.28 5.48
CA GLY A 26 -9.49 -14.46 6.71
C GLY A 26 -9.67 -12.95 6.51
N TYR A 27 -9.66 -12.43 5.26
CA TYR A 27 -9.81 -10.99 5.01
C TYR A 27 -11.06 -10.37 5.63
N PRO A 28 -12.28 -10.98 5.51
CA PRO A 28 -13.46 -10.38 6.12
C PRO A 28 -13.34 -10.26 7.64
N THR A 29 -12.80 -11.29 8.30
CA THR A 29 -12.56 -11.30 9.75
C THR A 29 -11.53 -10.25 10.16
N MET A 30 -10.45 -10.10 9.41
CA MET A 30 -9.42 -9.09 9.63
C MET A 30 -9.98 -7.66 9.53
N PHE A 31 -10.77 -7.39 8.48
CA PHE A 31 -11.38 -6.06 8.31
C PHE A 31 -12.43 -5.77 9.37
N ASN A 32 -13.25 -6.76 9.75
CA ASN A 32 -14.22 -6.60 10.83
C ASN A 32 -13.53 -6.24 12.15
N ASP A 33 -12.45 -6.93 12.53
CA ASP A 33 -11.68 -6.61 13.74
C ASP A 33 -11.12 -5.18 13.71
N MET A 34 -10.56 -4.77 12.57
CA MET A 34 -10.00 -3.44 12.38
C MET A 34 -11.07 -2.34 12.55
N PHE A 35 -12.21 -2.46 11.87
CA PHE A 35 -13.27 -1.46 11.92
C PHE A 35 -13.98 -1.44 13.29
N ASP A 36 -14.29 -2.60 13.85
CA ASP A 36 -14.87 -2.71 15.20
C ASP A 36 -13.98 -2.06 16.25
N SER A 37 -12.67 -2.29 16.16
CA SER A 37 -11.70 -1.73 17.11
C SER A 37 -11.61 -0.21 16.98
N TYR A 38 -11.64 0.29 15.74
CA TYR A 38 -11.71 1.73 15.46
C TYR A 38 -12.97 2.38 16.04
N GLU A 39 -14.14 1.78 15.83
CA GLU A 39 -15.41 2.29 16.37
C GLU A 39 -15.47 2.27 17.89
N LYS A 40 -14.92 1.22 18.51
CA LYS A 40 -14.87 1.07 19.98
C LYS A 40 -13.74 1.87 20.64
N GLY A 41 -12.84 2.47 19.85
CA GLY A 41 -11.68 3.21 20.36
C GLY A 41 -10.66 2.31 21.07
N VAL A 42 -10.59 1.03 20.72
CA VAL A 42 -9.64 0.05 21.27
C VAL A 42 -8.59 -0.32 20.23
N GLN A 43 -7.51 -0.98 20.65
CA GLN A 43 -6.53 -1.47 19.69
C GLN A 43 -7.06 -2.71 18.96
N PRO A 44 -6.83 -2.81 17.63
CA PRO A 44 -7.08 -4.04 16.89
C PRO A 44 -6.18 -5.17 17.40
N ARG A 45 -6.54 -6.42 17.08
CA ARG A 45 -5.77 -7.60 17.47
C ARG A 45 -4.34 -7.59 16.93
N GLU A 46 -4.16 -7.03 15.75
CA GLU A 46 -2.86 -6.83 15.12
C GLU A 46 -2.64 -5.35 14.87
N THR A 47 -1.53 -4.84 15.39
CA THR A 47 -1.13 -3.44 15.26
C THR A 47 -0.05 -3.28 14.20
N PHE A 48 0.19 -2.02 13.80
CA PHE A 48 1.32 -1.72 12.92
C PHE A 48 2.67 -2.15 13.52
N TYR A 49 2.79 -2.13 14.86
CA TYR A 49 4.02 -2.53 15.53
C TYR A 49 4.27 -4.04 15.39
N ASP A 50 3.22 -4.86 15.35
CA ASP A 50 3.36 -6.31 15.13
C ASP A 50 3.93 -6.59 13.74
N GLY A 51 3.51 -5.83 12.72
CA GLY A 51 4.13 -5.87 11.39
C GLY A 51 5.62 -5.49 11.39
N TYR A 52 6.04 -4.54 12.22
CA TYR A 52 7.45 -4.21 12.40
C TYR A 52 8.24 -5.38 13.02
N VAL A 53 7.68 -6.06 14.02
CA VAL A 53 8.29 -7.25 14.63
C VAL A 53 8.46 -8.36 13.60
N VAL A 54 7.43 -8.64 12.80
CA VAL A 54 7.49 -9.64 11.72
C VAL A 54 8.61 -9.32 10.74
N ASN A 55 8.71 -8.07 10.29
CA ASN A 55 9.80 -7.67 9.38
C ASN A 55 11.18 -7.86 9.99
N ALA A 56 11.38 -7.54 11.28
CA ALA A 56 12.65 -7.77 11.96
C ALA A 56 13.02 -9.28 12.03
N ILE A 57 12.03 -10.16 12.20
CA ILE A 57 12.22 -11.61 12.15
C ILE A 57 12.58 -12.07 10.73
N VAL A 58 11.88 -11.55 9.72
CA VAL A 58 12.15 -11.84 8.31
C VAL A 58 13.57 -11.41 7.91
N ASP A 59 14.01 -10.23 8.34
CA ASP A 59 15.39 -9.75 8.11
C ASP A 59 16.43 -10.69 8.72
N ALA A 60 16.20 -11.17 9.95
CA ALA A 60 17.07 -12.14 10.60
C ALA A 60 17.07 -13.50 9.87
N ALA A 61 15.92 -13.95 9.36
CA ALA A 61 15.82 -15.18 8.58
C ALA A 61 16.60 -15.07 7.26
N TYR A 62 16.47 -13.97 6.52
CA TYR A 62 17.26 -13.72 5.31
C TYR A 62 18.76 -13.65 5.61
N LYS A 63 19.13 -13.00 6.71
CA LYS A 63 20.54 -12.93 7.14
C LYS A 63 21.08 -14.32 7.47
N SER A 64 20.33 -15.12 8.24
CA SER A 64 20.67 -16.50 8.60
C SER A 64 20.86 -17.38 7.36
N ALA A 65 19.95 -17.29 6.38
CA ALA A 65 20.07 -18.00 5.11
C ALA A 65 21.36 -17.63 4.35
N LYS A 66 21.77 -16.36 4.42
CA LYS A 66 23.00 -15.87 3.76
C LYS A 66 24.27 -16.28 4.51
N THR A 67 24.29 -16.18 5.84
CA THR A 67 25.49 -16.43 6.67
C THR A 67 25.64 -17.89 7.08
N LYS A 68 24.57 -18.68 7.00
CA LYS A 68 24.48 -20.08 7.46
C LYS A 68 24.73 -20.22 8.97
N LEU A 69 24.42 -19.18 9.73
CA LEU A 69 24.58 -19.12 11.18
C LEU A 69 23.26 -18.75 11.84
N TRP A 70 23.14 -19.04 13.13
CA TRP A 70 22.08 -18.49 13.95
C TRP A 70 22.27 -16.98 14.11
N GLU A 71 21.46 -16.21 13.40
CA GLU A 71 21.46 -14.75 13.48
C GLU A 71 20.43 -14.26 14.50
N PRO A 72 20.79 -13.31 15.38
CA PRO A 72 19.83 -12.75 16.33
C PRO A 72 18.78 -11.89 15.61
N VAL A 73 17.55 -11.90 16.13
CA VAL A 73 16.52 -10.95 15.71
C VAL A 73 16.85 -9.59 16.33
N ASN A 74 17.26 -8.64 15.49
CA ASN A 74 17.53 -7.27 15.94
C ASN A 74 16.23 -6.46 15.96
N LEU A 75 15.72 -6.20 17.16
CA LEU A 75 14.46 -5.48 17.37
C LEU A 75 14.69 -4.22 18.22
N PRO A 76 15.29 -3.15 17.66
CA PRO A 76 15.39 -1.89 18.38
C PRO A 76 13.99 -1.33 18.67
N VAL A 77 13.83 -0.67 19.82
CA VAL A 77 12.54 -0.11 20.20
C VAL A 77 12.19 1.04 19.25
N TRP A 78 11.24 0.78 18.36
CA TRP A 78 10.70 1.75 17.42
C TRP A 78 9.19 1.86 17.63
N ARG A 79 8.64 3.09 17.58
CA ARG A 79 7.20 3.37 17.78
C ARG A 79 6.68 4.36 16.75
N GLY A 80 7.24 4.32 15.54
CA GLY A 80 7.06 5.38 14.57
C GLY A 80 8.04 6.53 14.77
N GLN A 81 8.12 7.40 13.77
CA GLN A 81 8.85 8.65 13.88
C GLN A 81 7.97 9.70 14.58
N THR A 82 8.50 10.38 15.59
CA THR A 82 7.80 11.46 16.29
C THR A 82 8.20 12.81 15.72
N GLY A 83 7.27 13.78 15.70
CA GLY A 83 7.55 15.14 15.21
C GLY A 83 7.73 15.28 13.69
N VAL A 84 7.36 14.25 12.91
CA VAL A 84 7.40 14.32 11.45
C VAL A 84 6.26 15.20 10.96
N GLN A 85 6.58 16.23 10.18
CA GLN A 85 5.58 16.95 9.42
C GLN A 85 5.09 16.03 8.30
N LYS A 86 3.77 15.94 8.10
CA LYS A 86 3.20 15.23 6.95
C LYS A 86 3.96 15.69 5.70
N PRO A 87 4.64 14.80 4.97
CA PRO A 87 5.33 15.22 3.76
C PRO A 87 4.29 15.91 2.87
N SER A 88 4.62 17.10 2.38
CA SER A 88 3.77 17.78 1.41
C SER A 88 3.73 16.91 0.17
N VAL A 89 2.65 16.15 0.01
CA VAL A 89 2.37 15.35 -1.19
C VAL A 89 2.10 16.24 -2.40
N PHE A 90 1.97 17.55 -2.19
CA PHE A 90 1.77 18.52 -3.25
C PHE A 90 3.09 18.82 -3.96
N GLN A 91 3.16 18.46 -5.24
CA GLN A 91 4.20 18.90 -6.14
C GLN A 91 3.89 20.31 -6.60
N GLU A 92 4.86 21.22 -6.59
CA GLU A 92 4.67 22.59 -7.07
C GLU A 92 4.52 22.59 -8.60
N TYR A 93 3.47 23.26 -9.12
CA TYR A 93 3.33 23.53 -10.56
C TYR A 93 3.82 24.94 -10.91
N ASP A 94 3.35 25.93 -10.14
CA ASP A 94 3.78 27.31 -10.22
C ASP A 94 3.64 28.01 -8.85
N ALA A 95 3.88 29.32 -8.80
CA ALA A 95 3.83 30.11 -7.56
C ALA A 95 2.47 30.00 -6.84
N GLU A 96 1.37 29.85 -7.58
CA GLU A 96 -0.01 29.88 -7.07
C GLU A 96 -0.68 28.49 -7.04
N HIS A 97 -0.11 27.48 -7.70
CA HIS A 97 -0.74 26.17 -7.88
C HIS A 97 0.13 24.98 -7.47
N TRP A 98 -0.53 24.01 -6.83
CA TRP A 98 -0.05 22.64 -6.69
C TRP A 98 -0.46 21.82 -7.91
N PHE A 99 0.46 21.00 -8.42
CA PHE A 99 0.20 19.98 -9.42
C PHE A 99 -0.55 18.80 -8.77
N ILE A 100 -1.66 18.37 -9.39
CA ILE A 100 -2.38 17.15 -9.00
C ILE A 100 -2.03 16.02 -9.95
N LYS A 101 -2.31 16.21 -11.25
CA LYS A 101 -2.04 15.22 -12.30
C LYS A 101 -2.11 15.85 -13.69
N ASP A 102 -1.59 15.13 -14.69
CA ASP A 102 -1.86 15.40 -16.10
C ASP A 102 -2.50 14.18 -16.80
N GLU A 103 -3.21 14.46 -17.88
CA GLU A 103 -3.92 13.47 -18.69
C GLU A 103 -3.80 13.84 -20.17
N ILE A 104 -3.69 12.84 -21.03
CA ILE A 104 -3.76 13.00 -22.49
C ILE A 104 -5.18 12.64 -22.92
N LEU A 105 -5.88 13.59 -23.51
CA LEU A 105 -7.24 13.41 -24.01
C LEU A 105 -7.25 12.55 -25.29
N PRO A 106 -8.39 11.93 -25.65
CA PRO A 106 -8.49 11.08 -26.85
C PRO A 106 -8.14 11.81 -28.17
N ASN A 107 -8.29 13.13 -28.20
CA ASN A 107 -7.91 13.98 -29.34
C ASN A 107 -6.41 14.35 -29.37
N GLY A 108 -5.63 13.87 -28.41
CA GLY A 108 -4.19 14.12 -28.29
C GLY A 108 -3.82 15.39 -27.52
N ASP A 109 -4.81 16.15 -27.01
CA ASP A 109 -4.56 17.35 -26.20
C ASP A 109 -4.13 16.98 -24.79
N LYS A 110 -3.35 17.86 -24.15
CA LYS A 110 -2.88 17.66 -22.78
C LYS A 110 -3.72 18.46 -21.80
N LYS A 111 -4.29 17.79 -20.81
CA LYS A 111 -5.02 18.41 -19.70
C LYS A 111 -4.21 18.32 -18.42
N VAL A 112 -4.01 19.45 -17.73
CA VAL A 112 -3.33 19.51 -16.43
C VAL A 112 -4.31 19.94 -15.36
N ILE A 113 -4.38 19.20 -14.26
CA ILE A 113 -5.24 19.50 -13.11
C ILE A 113 -4.40 20.09 -11.99
N LEU A 114 -4.82 21.26 -11.53
CA LEU A 114 -4.09 22.11 -10.59
C LEU A 114 -4.96 22.43 -9.39
N LYS A 115 -4.34 22.64 -8.23
CA LYS A 115 -5.01 23.14 -7.02
C LYS A 115 -4.39 24.45 -6.58
N HIS A 116 -5.18 25.51 -6.50
CA HIS A 116 -4.70 26.81 -6.05
C HIS A 116 -4.28 26.76 -4.56
N LYS A 117 -3.06 27.24 -4.24
CA LYS A 117 -2.42 27.10 -2.92
C LYS A 117 -3.18 27.82 -1.80
N LYS A 118 -3.79 28.99 -2.10
CA LYS A 118 -4.54 29.80 -1.11
C LYS A 118 -6.03 29.44 -1.02
N THR A 119 -6.74 29.43 -2.15
CA THR A 119 -8.19 29.20 -2.18
C THR A 119 -8.56 27.72 -2.10
N GLY A 120 -7.65 26.82 -2.48
CA GLY A 120 -7.92 25.37 -2.56
C GLY A 120 -8.76 24.97 -3.77
N GLU A 121 -9.11 25.92 -4.64
CA GLU A 121 -9.88 25.68 -5.87
C GLU A 121 -9.12 24.78 -6.84
N ILE A 122 -9.83 23.89 -7.51
CA ILE A 122 -9.27 22.98 -8.51
C ILE A 122 -9.55 23.56 -9.89
N SER A 123 -8.51 23.73 -10.68
CA SER A 123 -8.58 24.27 -12.04
C SER A 123 -7.96 23.32 -13.06
N GLU A 124 -8.38 23.46 -14.31
CA GLU A 124 -7.96 22.62 -15.41
C GLU A 124 -7.34 23.50 -16.51
N LYS A 125 -6.19 23.09 -17.04
CA LYS A 125 -5.50 23.79 -18.13
C LYS A 125 -5.29 22.86 -19.31
N GLU A 126 -5.85 23.23 -20.45
CA GLU A 126 -5.74 22.47 -21.70
C GLU A 126 -4.67 23.08 -22.60
N THR A 127 -3.76 22.23 -23.09
CA THR A 127 -2.77 22.58 -24.11
C THR A 127 -3.10 21.80 -25.38
N TRP A 128 -3.55 22.54 -26.40
CA TRP A 128 -3.90 21.98 -27.70
C TRP A 128 -2.65 21.52 -28.46
N LYS A 129 -2.68 20.30 -28.99
CA LYS A 129 -1.62 19.83 -29.89
C LYS A 129 -1.80 20.51 -31.25
N LYS A 130 -0.84 21.36 -31.64
CA LYS A 130 -0.78 21.96 -32.97
C LYS A 130 -0.50 20.93 -34.06
#